data_AF-A0A9P6ART4-F1
#
_entry.id   AF-A0A9P6ART4-F1
#
_cell.length_a   1.000
_cell.length_b   1.000
_cell.length_c   1.000
_cell.angle_alpha   90.00
_cell.angle_beta   90.00
_cell.angle_gamma   90.00
#
_symmetry.space_group_name_H-M   'P 1'
#
loop_
_entity.id
_entity.type
_entity.pdbx_description
1 polymer ?
#
loop_
_entity_poly.entity_id
_entity_poly.type
_entity_poly.pdbx_seq_one_letter_code
_entity_poly.pdbx_strand_id
1 'polypeptide(L)' 'IDSFLKVLRGAARSLIPLCASFVDETRILHRLYYKSKNQHRSALFWRKVVELRRIAFRIVHLDVGRCVEGLRASF' A
#
# COMPACT_ATOMS: atom_id res chain seq x y z
N ILE A 1 6.97 -16.26 -24.56
CA ILE A 1 6.75 -16.61 -23.13
C ILE A 1 7.86 -16.00 -22.28
N ASP A 2 9.13 -16.25 -22.59
CA ASP A 2 10.29 -15.70 -21.85
C ASP A 2 10.34 -14.17 -21.74
N SER A 3 10.00 -13.44 -22.81
CA SER A 3 9.97 -11.97 -22.78
C SER A 3 8.97 -11.42 -21.78
N PHE A 4 7.80 -12.05 -21.67
CA PHE A 4 6.75 -11.68 -20.73
C PHE A 4 7.16 -11.97 -19.28
N LEU A 5 7.76 -13.15 -19.03
CA LEU A 5 8.30 -13.51 -17.71
C LEU A 5 9.41 -12.56 -17.27
N LYS A 6 10.24 -12.08 -18.21
CA LYS A 6 11.30 -11.11 -17.94
C LYS A 6 10.73 -9.75 -17.51
N VAL A 7 9.67 -9.28 -18.17
CA VAL A 7 8.95 -8.05 -17.79
C VAL A 7 8.31 -8.20 -16.40
N LEU A 8 7.62 -9.32 -16.16
CA LEU A 8 7.01 -9.65 -14.87
C LEU A 8 8.03 -9.67 -13.74
N ARG A 9 9.21 -10.27 -13.96
CA ARG A 9 10.30 -10.29 -12.98
C ARG A 9 10.84 -8.90 -12.69
N GLY A 10 10.95 -8.05 -13.71
CA GLY A 10 11.34 -6.64 -13.56
C GLY A 10 10.32 -5.86 -12.73
N ALA A 11 9.03 -5.98 -13.05
CA ALA A 11 7.94 -5.35 -12.33
C ALA A 11 7.84 -5.85 -10.88
N ALA A 12 7.99 -7.16 -10.64
CA ALA A 12 7.98 -7.73 -9.30
C ALA A 12 9.11 -7.15 -8.43
N ARG A 13 10.32 -7.02 -9.00
CA ARG A 13 11.48 -6.47 -8.29
C ARG A 13 11.28 -5.01 -7.87
N SER A 14 10.60 -4.20 -8.67
CA SER A 14 10.30 -2.80 -8.30
C SER A 14 9.07 -2.69 -7.38
N LEU A 15 8.13 -3.63 -7.46
CA LEU A 15 6.91 -3.60 -6.68
C LEU A 15 7.15 -3.91 -5.19
N ILE A 16 8.05 -4.85 -4.87
CA ILE A 16 8.36 -5.22 -3.48
C ILE A 16 8.80 -4.02 -2.63
N PRO A 17 9.84 -3.23 -3.02
CA PRO A 17 10.25 -2.07 -2.24
C PRO A 17 9.15 -0.98 -2.20
N LEU A 18 8.35 -0.84 -3.27
CA LEU A 18 7.22 0.07 -3.29
C LEU A 18 6.15 -0.34 -2.26
N CYS A 19 5.81 -1.63 -2.17
CA CYS A 19 4.89 -2.15 -1.17
C CYS A 19 5.41 -1.92 0.25
N ALA A 20 6.71 -2.12 0.48
CA ALA A 20 7.34 -1.83 1.78
C ALA A 20 7.21 -0.34 2.16
N SER A 21 7.56 0.57 1.24
CA SER A 21 7.39 2.03 1.44
C SER A 21 5.92 2.38 1.73
N PHE A 22 5.00 1.80 0.97
CA PHE A 22 3.57 2.05 1.14
C PHE A 22 3.06 1.61 2.53
N VAL A 23 3.56 0.49 3.06
CA VAL A 23 3.24 0.04 4.42
C VAL A 23 3.74 1.06 5.45
N ASP A 24 4.95 1.58 5.28
CA ASP A 24 5.52 2.59 6.19
C ASP A 24 4.77 3.92 6.14
N GLU A 25 4.42 4.40 4.96
CA GLU A 25 3.58 5.57 4.77
C GLU A 25 2.19 5.37 5.41
N THR A 26 1.61 4.18 5.27
CA THR A 26 0.33 3.83 5.91
C THR A 26 0.43 3.87 7.44
N ARG A 27 1.56 3.43 8.01
CA ARG A 27 1.82 3.52 9.46
C ARG A 27 1.93 4.99 9.91
N ILE A 28 2.59 5.84 9.13
CA ILE A 28 2.68 7.28 9.40
C ILE A 28 1.29 7.91 9.34
N LEU A 29 0.51 7.63 8.30
CA LEU A 29 -0.87 8.10 8.15
C LEU A 29 -1.74 7.67 9.32
N HIS A 30 -1.57 6.44 9.83
CA HIS A 30 -2.29 5.96 11.01
C HIS A 30 -1.95 6.76 12.27
N ARG A 31 -0.66 7.06 12.50
CA ARG A 31 -0.21 7.88 13.63
C ARG A 31 -0.73 9.32 13.54
N LEU A 32 -0.66 9.92 12.35
CA LEU A 32 -1.21 11.25 12.07
C LEU A 32 -2.73 11.27 12.31
N TYR A 33 -3.44 10.27 11.81
CA TYR A 33 -4.88 10.14 12.06
C TYR A 33 -5.19 10.13 13.55
N TYR A 34 -4.48 9.31 14.33
CA TYR A 34 -4.71 9.20 15.77
C TYR A 34 -4.45 10.52 16.49
N LYS A 35 -3.34 11.20 16.16
CA LYS A 35 -2.96 12.48 16.78
C LYS A 35 -3.96 13.61 16.44
N SER A 36 -4.44 13.66 15.22
CA SER A 36 -5.24 14.77 14.70
C SER A 36 -6.76 14.56 14.77
N LYS A 37 -7.23 13.36 15.19
CA LYS A 37 -8.65 12.97 15.20
C LYS A 37 -9.58 13.95 15.89
N ASN A 38 -9.14 14.49 17.02
CA ASN A 38 -9.98 15.35 17.86
C ASN A 38 -9.91 16.83 17.45
N GLN A 39 -8.87 17.24 16.70
CA GLN A 39 -8.65 18.63 16.31
C GLN A 39 -9.33 19.00 14.99
N HIS A 40 -9.46 18.05 14.07
CA HIS A 40 -9.89 18.33 12.69
C HIS A 40 -11.13 17.56 12.25
N ARG A 41 -11.90 17.00 13.19
CA ARG A 41 -13.05 16.12 12.87
C ARG A 41 -14.06 16.73 11.89
N SER A 42 -14.27 18.04 11.96
CA SER A 42 -15.20 18.79 11.09
C SER A 42 -14.54 19.36 9.83
N ALA A 43 -13.21 19.31 9.71
CA ALA A 43 -12.51 19.86 8.56
C ALA A 43 -12.79 19.04 7.29
N LEU A 44 -13.02 19.72 6.16
CA LEU A 44 -13.34 19.05 4.89
C LEU A 44 -12.21 18.12 4.42
N PHE A 45 -10.95 18.50 4.67
CA PHE A 45 -9.80 17.66 4.34
C PHE A 45 -9.74 16.38 5.19
N TRP A 46 -10.29 16.41 6.41
CA TRP A 46 -10.25 15.27 7.32
C TRP A 46 -11.03 14.06 6.79
N ARG A 47 -12.14 14.31 6.09
CA ARG A 47 -12.90 13.26 5.40
C ARG A 47 -12.01 12.51 4.38
N LYS A 48 -11.22 13.24 3.60
CA LYS A 48 -10.25 12.66 2.64
C LYS A 48 -9.16 11.85 3.36
N VAL A 49 -8.65 12.34 4.49
CA VAL A 49 -7.67 11.60 5.30
C VAL A 49 -8.24 10.29 5.83
N VAL A 50 -9.49 10.29 6.31
CA VAL A 50 -10.16 9.07 6.79
C VAL A 50 -10.35 8.06 5.64
N GLU A 51 -10.74 8.55 4.46
CA GLU A 51 -10.93 7.72 3.27
C GLU A 51 -9.62 7.13 2.77
N LEU A 52 -8.58 7.95 2.59
CA LEU A 52 -7.24 7.51 2.22
C LEU A 52 -6.70 6.46 3.19
N ARG A 53 -6.89 6.67 4.50
CA ARG A 53 -6.52 5.69 5.53
C ARG A 53 -7.24 4.37 5.31
N ARG A 54 -8.56 4.38 5.09
CA ARG A 54 -9.35 3.16 4.84
C ARG A 54 -8.85 2.42 3.60
N ILE A 55 -8.58 3.13 2.50
CA ILE A 55 -8.08 2.52 1.25
C ILE A 55 -6.68 1.94 1.47
N ALA A 56 -5.78 2.70 2.12
CA ALA A 56 -4.43 2.25 2.41
C ALA A 56 -4.42 0.97 3.25
N PHE A 57 -5.27 0.87 4.28
CA PHE A 57 -5.41 -0.37 5.05
C PHE A 57 -5.90 -1.55 4.21
N ARG A 58 -6.82 -1.33 3.28
CA ARG A 58 -7.28 -2.40 2.36
C ARG A 58 -6.13 -2.86 1.46
N ILE A 59 -5.34 -1.94 0.92
CA ILE A 59 -4.19 -2.27 0.07
C ILE A 59 -3.13 -3.04 0.87
N VAL A 60 -2.82 -2.61 2.09
CA VAL A 60 -1.89 -3.34 2.98
C VAL A 60 -2.42 -4.74 3.31
N HIS A 61 -3.72 -4.88 3.55
CA HIS A 61 -4.35 -6.16 3.88
C HIS A 61 -4.40 -7.14 2.70
N LEU A 62 -4.46 -6.63 1.46
CA LEU A 62 -4.36 -7.45 0.25
C LEU A 62 -3.01 -8.16 0.12
N ASP A 63 -1.96 -7.68 0.81
CA ASP A 63 -0.62 -8.27 0.80
C ASP A 63 -0.10 -8.49 -0.64
N VAL A 64 -0.12 -7.42 -1.42
CA VAL A 64 0.26 -7.42 -2.85
C VAL A 64 1.65 -8.02 -3.06
N GLY A 65 2.57 -7.78 -2.13
CA GLY A 65 3.91 -8.38 -2.16
C GLY A 65 3.86 -9.90 -2.15
N ARG A 66 3.08 -10.50 -1.25
CA ARG A 66 2.88 -11.95 -1.20
C ARG A 66 2.18 -12.50 -2.44
N CYS A 67 1.20 -11.78 -3.00
CA CYS A 67 0.58 -12.17 -4.27
C CYS A 67 1.59 -12.24 -5.41
N VAL A 68 2.49 -11.26 -5.48
CA VAL A 68 3.54 -11.20 -6.52
C VAL A 68 4.58 -12.29 -6.33
N GLU A 69 4.99 -12.60 -5.09
CA GLU A 69 5.87 -13.73 -4.81
C GLU A 69 5.23 -15.07 -5.17
N GLY A 70 3.94 -15.25 -4.84
CA GLY A 70 3.19 -16.45 -5.23
C GLY A 70 3.12 -16.62 -6.76
N LEU A 71 2.88 -15.52 -7.47
CA LEU A 71 2.88 -15.52 -8.93
C LEU A 71 4.26 -15.83 -9.49
N ARG A 72 5.32 -15.26 -8.91
CA ARG A 72 6.71 -15.55 -9.29
C ARG A 72 7.09 -17.01 -9.06
N ALA A 73 6.62 -17.63 -7.98
CA ALA A 73 6.90 -19.03 -7.68
C ALA A 73 6.13 -20.02 -8.57
N SER A 74 5.12 -19.55 -9.31
CA SER A 74 4.29 -20.38 -10.21
C SER A 74 4.83 -20.51 -11.63
N PHE A 75 5.92 -19.82 -11.97
CA PHE A 75 6.57 -19.80 -13.29
C PHE A 75 8.08 -20.02 -13.16
#